data_AF-A0A151S4Z8-F1
#
_entry.id   AF-A0A151S4Z8-F1
#
_cell.length_a   1.000
_cell.length_b   1.000
_cell.length_c   1.000
_cell.angle_alpha   90.00
_cell.angle_beta   90.00
_cell.angle_gamma   90.00
#
_symmetry.space_group_name_H-M   'P 1'
#
loop_
_entity.id
_entity.type
_entity.pdbx_description
1 polymer ?
#
loop_
_entity_poly.entity_id
_entity_poly.type
_entity_poly.pdbx_seq_one_letter_code
_entity_poly.pdbx_strand_id
1 'polypeptide(L)' 'MGLPNGEHTIATKEGTLLLSDTLTLTNVLYVPSLTCNLISVTQLIKELDCVFYFTNSFCVIQDHTLRTLIGVGEQ' A
#
# COMPACT_ATOMS: atom_id res chain seq x y z
N MET A 1 2.25 -15.46 -4.23
CA MET A 1 2.87 -14.14 -4.10
C MET A 1 4.12 -14.30 -3.23
N GLY A 2 5.28 -13.82 -3.67
CA GLY A 2 6.49 -13.83 -2.84
C GLY A 2 6.46 -12.64 -1.87
N LEU A 3 6.77 -12.87 -0.60
CA LEU A 3 6.87 -11.82 0.40
C LEU A 3 8.29 -11.23 0.47
N PRO A 4 8.47 -10.03 1.03
CA PRO A 4 9.80 -9.41 1.20
C PRO A 4 10.78 -10.27 2.03
N ASN A 5 10.26 -11.18 2.86
CA ASN A 5 11.06 -12.13 3.65
C ASN A 5 11.44 -13.40 2.87
N GLY A 6 11.13 -13.51 1.58
CA GLY A 6 11.40 -14.68 0.74
C GLY A 6 10.42 -15.84 0.94
N GLU A 7 9.47 -15.73 1.87
CA GLU A 7 8.43 -16.73 2.07
C GLU A 7 7.32 -16.60 1.04
N HIS A 8 6.74 -17.74 0.68
CA HIS A 8 5.55 -17.79 -0.16
C HIS A 8 4.32 -17.89 0.74
N THR A 9 3.52 -16.83 0.73
CA THR A 9 2.22 -16.85 1.42
C THR A 9 1.08 -16.90 0.42
N ILE A 10 -0.02 -17.50 0.86
CA ILE A 10 -1.27 -17.56 0.12
C ILE A 10 -2.25 -16.61 0.81
N ALA A 11 -2.78 -15.67 0.05
CA ALA A 11 -3.90 -14.86 0.51
C ALA A 11 -5.11 -15.77 0.71
N THR A 12 -5.64 -15.83 1.92
CA THR A 12 -6.76 -16.71 2.25
C THR A 12 -8.10 -16.03 2.01
N LYS A 13 -8.12 -14.70 1.95
CA LYS A 13 -9.32 -13.91 1.70
C LYS A 13 -8.97 -12.62 0.98
N GLU A 14 -9.94 -12.08 0.27
CA GLU A 14 -9.88 -10.78 -0.38
C GLU A 14 -11.04 -9.92 0.14
N GLY A 15 -10.83 -8.61 0.30
CA GLY A 15 -11.84 -7.72 0.83
C GLY A 15 -11.56 -6.25 0.59
N THR A 16 -12.41 -5.42 1.18
CA THR A 16 -12.28 -3.96 1.14
C THR A 16 -11.81 -3.47 2.50
N LEU A 17 -10.75 -2.67 2.53
CA LEU A 17 -10.20 -2.06 3.73
C LEU A 17 -10.41 -0.55 3.69
N LEU A 18 -11.08 -0.02 4.70
CA LEU A 18 -11.17 1.42 4.93
C LEU A 18 -9.94 1.86 5.72
N LEU A 19 -9.04 2.62 5.10
CA LEU A 19 -7.85 3.17 5.77
C LEU A 19 -8.16 4.48 6.50
N SER A 20 -9.05 5.28 5.93
CA SER A 20 -9.55 6.52 6.51
C SER A 20 -10.94 6.80 5.95
N ASP A 21 -11.64 7.80 6.51
CA ASP A 21 -12.98 8.22 6.06
C ASP A 21 -13.04 8.55 4.55
N THR A 22 -11.90 8.86 3.93
CA THR A 22 -11.77 9.21 2.52
C THR A 22 -11.05 8.16 1.68
N LEU A 23 -10.39 7.17 2.30
CA LEU A 23 -9.55 6.19 1.61
C LEU A 23 -10.07 4.78 1.82
N THR A 24 -10.69 4.25 0.77
CA THR A 24 -11.15 2.86 0.70
C THR A 24 -10.31 2.10 -0.31
N LEU A 25 -9.64 1.03 0.13
CA LEU A 25 -8.93 0.12 -0.74
C LEU A 25 -9.79 -1.12 -0.98
N THR A 26 -10.18 -1.37 -2.22
CA THR A 26 -10.82 -2.62 -2.64
C THR A 26 -9.76 -3.71 -2.88
N ASN A 27 -10.10 -4.97 -3.17
CA ASN A 27 -9.10 -5.96 -3.60
C ASN A 27 -7.92 -6.24 -2.63
N VAL A 28 -8.10 -5.96 -1.33
CA VAL A 28 -7.05 -6.16 -0.31
C VAL A 28 -6.98 -7.63 0.07
N LEU A 29 -5.79 -8.19 -0.04
CA LEU A 29 -5.51 -9.59 0.27
C LEU A 29 -5.21 -9.77 1.75
N TYR A 30 -6.07 -10.52 2.43
CA TYR A 30 -5.85 -10.97 3.79
C TYR A 30 -4.93 -12.19 3.81
N VAL A 31 -3.83 -12.04 4.53
CA VAL A 31 -2.83 -13.07 4.73
C VAL A 31 -2.68 -13.27 6.24
N PRO A 32 -3.13 -14.42 6.80
CA PRO A 32 -3.12 -14.64 8.24
C PRO A 32 -1.72 -14.67 8.86
N SER A 33 -0.71 -15.01 8.06
CA SER A 33 0.69 -15.08 8.50
C SER A 33 1.38 -13.72 8.59
N LEU A 34 0.74 -12.66 8.11
CA LEU A 34 1.26 -11.31 8.22
C LEU A 34 0.58 -10.58 9.38
N THR A 35 1.39 -10.00 10.26
CA THR A 35 0.92 -9.11 11.32
C THR A 35 0.59 -7.70 10.81
N CYS A 36 0.86 -7.42 9.53
CA CYS A 36 0.62 -6.16 8.86
C CYS A 36 -0.22 -6.34 7.59
N ASN A 37 -0.92 -5.29 7.18
CA ASN A 37 -1.66 -5.29 5.92
C ASN A 37 -0.68 -5.00 4.77
N LEU A 38 -0.72 -5.81 3.72
CA LEU A 38 -0.06 -5.49 2.47
C LEU A 38 -0.98 -4.69 1.58
N ILE A 39 -0.46 -3.57 1.08
CA ILE A 39 -1.17 -2.69 0.17
C ILE A 39 -0.41 -2.65 -1.14
N SER A 40 -1.14 -2.84 -2.23
CA SER A 40 -0.57 -2.66 -3.57
C SER A 40 -0.34 -1.18 -3.84
N VAL A 41 0.90 -0.80 -4.13
CA VAL A 41 1.27 0.58 -4.49
C VAL A 41 0.50 1.05 -5.73
N THR A 42 0.36 0.18 -6.75
CA THR A 42 -0.35 0.54 -7.98
C THR A 42 -1.83 0.78 -7.76
N GLN A 43 -2.41 0.14 -6.75
CA GLN A 43 -3.78 0.39 -6.37
C GLN A 43 -3.90 1.71 -5.60
N LEU A 44 -2.98 1.97 -4.66
CA LEU A 44 -2.98 3.20 -3.88
C LEU A 44 -2.83 4.43 -4.79
N ILE A 45 -1.96 4.36 -5.80
CA ILE A 45 -1.78 5.40 -6.82
C ILE A 45 -3.10 5.73 -7.53
N LYS A 46 -3.91 4.71 -7.86
CA LYS A 46 -5.18 4.88 -8.58
C LYS A 46 -6.28 5.47 -7.69
N GLU A 47 -6.37 5.03 -6.44
CA GLU A 47 -7.42 5.45 -5.51
C GLU A 47 -7.17 6.87 -4.96
N LEU A 48 -5.90 7.24 -4.75
CA LEU A 48 -5.53 8.54 -4.19
C LEU A 48 -5.11 9.59 -5.22
N ASP A 49 -5.02 9.23 -6.51
CA ASP A 49 -4.32 10.04 -7.53
C ASP A 49 -3.00 10.60 -6.97
N CYS A 50 -2.09 9.69 -6.61
CA CYS A 50 -0.84 10.05 -5.95
C CYS A 50 0.38 9.48 -6.67
N VAL A 51 1.54 10.06 -6.41
CA VAL A 51 2.83 9.66 -6.97
C VAL A 51 3.71 9.11 -5.87
N PHE A 52 4.35 7.97 -6.14
CA PHE A 52 5.35 7.38 -5.28
C PHE A 52 6.75 7.68 -5.78
N TYR A 53 7.62 8.14 -4.89
CA TYR A 53 9.06 8.21 -5.12
C TYR A 53 9.74 7.19 -4.22
N PHE A 54 10.52 6.29 -4.82
CA PHE A 54 11.34 5.34 -4.10
C PHE A 54 12.79 5.80 -4.14
N THR A 55 13.41 5.91 -2.97
CA THR A 55 14.84 6.12 -2.82
C THR A 55 15.47 4.90 -2.16
N ASN A 56 16.80 4.88 -2.02
CA ASN A 56 17.50 3.77 -1.36
C ASN A 56 17.22 3.68 0.15
N SER A 57 16.53 4.65 0.75
CA SER A 57 16.37 4.73 2.22
C SER A 57 14.93 4.98 2.66
N PHE A 58 14.10 5.52 1.77
CA PHE A 58 12.71 5.86 2.08
C PHE A 58 11.86 5.89 0.81
N CYS A 59 10.55 5.78 0.98
CA CYS A 59 9.56 6.08 -0.04
C CYS A 59 8.76 7.33 0.35
N VAL A 60 8.35 8.10 -0.65
CA VAL A 60 7.52 9.30 -0.46
C VAL A 60 6.24 9.14 -1.25
N ILE A 61 5.12 9.44 -0.60
CA ILE A 61 3.80 9.52 -1.21
C ILE A 61 3.46 11.00 -1.35
N GLN A 62 3.27 11.45 -2.58
CA GLN A 62 2.94 12.83 -2.91
C GLN A 62 1.59 12.89 -3.63
N ASP A 63 0.74 13.82 -3.24
CA ASP A 63 -0.49 14.13 -3.97
C ASP A 63 -0.16 14.60 -5.40
N HIS A 64 -0.80 14.02 -6.42
CA HIS A 64 -0.47 14.34 -7.80
C HIS A 64 -0.87 15.78 -8.18
N THR A 65 -1.98 16.27 -7.65
CA THR A 65 -2.58 17.56 -8.04
C THR A 65 -1.96 18.72 -7.27
N LEU A 66 -1.94 18.65 -5.95
CA LEU A 66 -1.46 19.68 -5.04
C LEU A 66 0.05 19.61 -4.81
N ARG A 67 0.69 18.50 -5.19
CA ARG A 67 2.11 18.20 -4.91
C ARG A 67 2.44 18.23 -3.42
N THR A 68 1.45 18.07 -2.56
CA THR A 68 1.60 18.02 -1.11
C THR A 68 2.08 16.65 -0.67
N LEU A 69 2.85 16.62 0.42
CA LEU A 69 3.29 15.38 1.02
C LEU A 69 2.09 14.68 1.69
N ILE A 70 1.78 13.47 1.25
CA ILE A 70 0.79 12.61 1.91
C ILE A 70 1.46 11.81 3.02
N GLY A 71 2.67 11.30 2.76
CA GLY A 71 3.41 10.53 3.75
C GLY A 71 4.80 10.11 3.29
N VAL A 72 5.58 9.61 4.24
CA VAL A 72 6.91 9.03 4.02
C VAL A 72 6.94 7.66 4.70
N GLY A 73 7.49 6.67 4.02
CA GLY A 73 7.81 5.36 4.59
C GLY A 73 9.33 5.20 4.65
N GLU A 74 9.82 4.67 5.77
CA GLU A 74 11.22 4.29 5.94
C GLU A 74 11.38 2.79 5.65
N GLN A 75 12.57 2.38 5.19
CA GLN A 75 12.87 0.98 4.88
C GLN A 75 13.26 0.17 6.11
#